data_AF-A0ABD1IAA3-F1
#
_entry.id   AF-A0ABD1IAA3-F1
#
_cell.length_a   1.000
_cell.length_b   1.000
_cell.length_c   1.000
_cell.angle_alpha   90.00
_cell.angle_beta   90.00
_cell.angle_gamma   90.00
#
_symmetry.space_group_name_H-M   'P 1'
#
loop_
_entity.id
_entity.type
_entity.pdbx_description
1 polymer ?
#
loop_
_entity_poly.entity_id
_entity_poly.type
_entity_poly.pdbx_seq_one_letter_code
_entity_poly.pdbx_strand_id
1 'polypeptide(L)'
;MASVVGVSDSFKPFEFDSTLNLLSNSSTLKAVPSKFNFTNERTALTSDSLPTIDFAALDGGDPNQRSKAVHDHATTCRDWGFFILVNHGVPERLMSEMFRAMIDFFSLPDSEKKQYEAKSASDPIKCGNFNVTNTSNQSFTLWREYLKLYVHPNFHCPHQPQLLRYTTFYPNIPRYKF
;
A
#
# COMPACT_ATOMS: atom_id res chain seq x y z
N MET A 1 1.65 32.29 38.50
CA MET A 1 1.65 30.86 38.83
C MET A 1 0.34 30.27 38.33
N ALA A 2 0.33 29.72 37.12
CA ALA A 2 -0.80 28.97 36.57
C ALA A 2 -0.18 27.73 35.94
N SER A 3 -0.60 26.56 36.43
CA SER A 3 -0.19 25.25 35.95
C SER A 3 -1.44 24.51 35.50
N VAL A 4 -1.20 23.54 34.61
CA VAL A 4 -2.07 22.46 34.13
C VAL A 4 -3.07 22.94 33.07
N VAL A 5 -3.09 22.40 31.84
CA VAL A 5 -3.25 20.98 31.51
C VAL A 5 -2.41 20.59 30.30
N GLY A 6 -1.55 19.58 30.47
CA GLY A 6 -0.96 18.85 29.38
C GLY A 6 -1.97 17.86 28.80
N VAL A 7 -2.12 17.88 27.48
CA VAL A 7 -2.44 16.69 26.68
C VAL A 7 -1.52 16.77 25.47
N SER A 8 -0.27 16.35 25.65
CA SER A 8 0.52 15.90 24.51
C SER A 8 0.03 14.49 24.16
N ASP A 9 -1.14 14.40 23.53
CA ASP A 9 -1.43 13.20 22.74
C ASP A 9 -0.47 13.25 21.57
N SER A 10 0.70 12.62 21.76
CA SER A 10 1.69 12.46 20.73
C SER A 10 0.99 11.82 19.54
N PHE A 11 0.81 12.58 18.46
CA PHE A 11 0.25 12.07 17.22
C PHE A 11 0.99 10.79 16.83
N LYS A 12 0.26 9.67 16.83
CA LYS A 12 0.77 8.39 16.36
C LYS A 12 0.28 8.22 14.92
N PRO A 13 1.11 8.49 13.90
CA PRO A 13 0.74 8.24 12.51
C PRO A 13 0.41 6.77 12.24
N PHE A 14 0.89 5.89 13.13
CA PHE A 14 0.73 4.45 13.08
C PHE A 14 0.17 3.98 14.42
N GLU A 15 -1.11 3.66 14.44
CA GLU A 15 -1.78 3.06 15.60
C GLU A 15 -2.49 1.80 15.12
N PHE A 16 -2.35 0.71 15.86
CA PHE A 16 -3.12 -0.50 15.56
C PHE A 16 -4.49 -0.40 16.26
N ASP A 17 -5.52 -0.11 15.48
CA ASP A 17 -6.90 0.01 15.94
C ASP A 17 -7.73 -1.18 15.43
N SER A 18 -7.97 -2.16 16.31
CA SER A 18 -8.80 -3.34 16.03
C SER A 18 -10.27 -3.00 15.74
N THR A 19 -10.70 -1.76 15.99
CA THR A 19 -12.10 -1.38 15.77
C THR A 19 -12.49 -1.38 14.29
N LEU A 20 -11.54 -1.25 13.36
CA LEU A 20 -11.88 -1.24 11.92
C LEU A 20 -12.51 -2.55 11.44
N ASN A 21 -11.97 -3.71 11.85
CA ASN A 21 -12.54 -5.00 11.52
C ASN A 21 -13.86 -5.27 12.25
N LEU A 22 -13.99 -4.78 13.49
CA LEU A 22 -15.25 -4.87 14.23
C LEU A 22 -16.35 -4.04 13.54
N LEU A 23 -16.01 -2.83 13.11
CA LEU A 23 -16.94 -1.91 12.47
C LEU A 23 -17.33 -2.37 11.07
N SER A 24 -16.40 -2.90 10.28
CA SER A 24 -16.68 -3.40 8.93
C SER A 24 -17.63 -4.61 8.92
N ASN A 25 -17.57 -5.44 9.95
CA ASN A 25 -18.43 -6.62 10.10
C ASN A 25 -19.68 -6.36 10.97
N SER A 26 -19.88 -5.13 11.46
CA SER A 26 -21.01 -4.80 12.32
C SER A 26 -22.30 -4.62 11.52
N SER A 27 -23.31 -5.44 11.79
CA SER A 27 -24.65 -5.30 11.23
C SER A 27 -25.48 -4.18 11.85
N THR A 28 -25.00 -3.58 12.95
CA THR A 28 -25.74 -2.56 13.72
C THR A 28 -25.24 -1.14 13.46
N LEU A 29 -24.15 -0.98 12.72
CA LEU A 29 -23.57 0.32 12.42
C LEU A 29 -24.43 1.09 11.43
N LYS A 30 -25.10 2.15 11.90
CA LYS A 30 -25.98 2.99 11.07
C LYS A 30 -25.25 4.08 10.28
N ALA A 31 -24.06 4.47 10.75
CA ALA A 31 -23.23 5.50 10.13
C ALA A 31 -21.76 5.25 10.46
N VAL A 32 -20.86 5.66 9.55
CA VAL A 32 -19.41 5.59 9.76
C VAL A 32 -19.01 6.58 10.87
N PRO A 33 -18.22 6.18 11.89
CA PRO A 33 -17.78 7.07 12.94
C PRO A 33 -17.01 8.29 12.41
N SER A 34 -17.15 9.44 13.07
CA SER A 34 -16.56 10.71 12.64
C SER A 34 -15.04 10.68 12.47
N LYS A 35 -14.32 9.84 13.23
CA LYS A 35 -12.87 9.66 13.11
C LYS A 35 -12.42 9.12 11.73
N PHE A 36 -13.32 8.50 10.97
CA PHE A 36 -13.07 8.03 9.59
C PHE A 36 -13.70 8.93 8.53
N ASN A 37 -14.39 10.01 8.94
CA ASN A 37 -15.10 10.88 8.01
C ASN A 37 -14.14 11.91 7.41
N PHE A 38 -13.62 11.61 6.22
CA PHE A 38 -12.80 12.53 5.45
C PHE A 38 -13.68 13.26 4.42
N THR A 39 -14.04 14.50 4.71
CA THR A 39 -14.80 15.34 3.76
C THR A 39 -13.85 15.87 2.70
N ASN A 40 -13.93 15.35 1.48
CA ASN A 40 -13.25 15.94 0.33
C ASN A 40 -14.27 16.62 -0.58
N GLU A 41 -14.00 17.85 -1.01
CA GLU A 41 -14.76 18.49 -2.07
C GLU A 41 -14.46 17.74 -3.37
N ARG A 42 -15.38 16.86 -3.78
CA ARG A 42 -15.19 16.03 -4.97
C ARG A 42 -15.35 16.90 -6.21
N THR A 43 -14.27 17.53 -6.67
CA THR A 43 -14.13 17.92 -8.07
C THR A 43 -13.97 16.64 -8.88
N ALA A 44 -15.10 16.06 -9.31
CA ALA A 44 -15.09 14.96 -10.25
C ALA A 44 -14.51 15.49 -11.57
N LEU A 45 -13.23 15.24 -11.81
CA LEU A 45 -12.62 15.45 -13.11
C LEU A 45 -13.23 14.45 -14.09
N THR A 46 -13.47 14.93 -15.31
CA THR A 46 -13.93 14.11 -16.43
C THR A 46 -12.95 12.94 -16.63
N SER A 47 -13.49 11.73 -16.75
CA SER A 47 -12.72 10.49 -16.74
C SER A 47 -12.00 10.27 -18.06
N ASP A 48 -10.77 10.76 -18.19
CA ASP A 48 -9.84 10.20 -19.16
C ASP A 48 -9.34 8.83 -18.65
N SER A 49 -9.28 7.82 -19.53
CA SER A 49 -8.72 6.52 -19.16
C SER A 49 -7.21 6.64 -18.92
N LEU A 50 -6.71 6.03 -17.84
CA LEU A 50 -5.26 5.99 -17.58
C LEU A 50 -4.51 5.33 -18.75
N PRO A 51 -3.35 5.88 -19.17
CA PRO A 51 -2.52 5.27 -20.19
C PRO A 51 -2.11 3.86 -19.81
N THR A 52 -2.03 2.97 -20.80
CA THR A 52 -1.53 1.61 -20.63
C THR A 52 -0.21 1.46 -21.38
N ILE A 53 0.82 0.95 -20.72
CA ILE A 53 2.16 0.73 -21.27
C ILE A 53 2.43 -0.76 -21.40
N ASP A 54 2.78 -1.20 -22.60
CA ASP A 54 3.25 -2.56 -22.86
C ASP A 54 4.75 -2.66 -22.56
N PHE A 55 5.09 -3.36 -21.48
CA PHE A 55 6.48 -3.49 -21.05
C PHE A 55 7.31 -4.42 -21.94
N ALA A 56 6.67 -5.36 -22.63
CA ALA A 56 7.37 -6.29 -23.53
C ALA A 56 8.01 -5.56 -24.73
N ALA A 57 7.50 -4.36 -25.07
CA ALA A 57 8.10 -3.51 -26.11
C ALA A 57 9.53 -3.05 -25.79
N LEU A 58 9.97 -3.16 -24.53
CA LEU A 58 11.35 -2.86 -24.12
C LEU A 58 12.33 -4.01 -24.35
N ASP A 59 11.82 -5.24 -24.48
CA ASP A 59 12.62 -6.47 -24.66
C ASP A 59 12.69 -6.90 -26.14
N GLY A 60 12.11 -6.10 -27.04
CA GLY A 60 12.18 -6.33 -28.48
C GLY A 60 13.62 -6.26 -29.00
N GLY A 61 14.03 -7.25 -29.80
CA GLY A 61 15.35 -7.29 -30.44
C GLY A 61 15.60 -6.18 -31.48
N ASP A 62 14.59 -5.39 -31.84
CA ASP A 62 14.70 -4.23 -32.74
C ASP A 62 15.00 -2.94 -31.93
N PRO A 63 16.20 -2.33 -32.09
CA PRO A 63 16.56 -1.10 -31.40
C PRO A 63 15.61 0.08 -31.67
N ASN A 64 14.98 0.15 -32.85
CA ASN A 64 14.07 1.25 -33.19
C ASN A 64 12.76 1.14 -32.42
N GLN A 65 12.19 -0.06 -32.33
CA GLN A 65 11.01 -0.33 -31.50
C GLN A 65 11.29 -0.05 -30.02
N ARG A 66 12.45 -0.51 -29.52
CA ARG A 66 12.85 -0.24 -28.13
C ARG A 66 13.01 1.26 -27.87
N SER A 67 13.63 2.00 -28.78
CA SER A 67 13.80 3.46 -28.64
C SER A 67 12.45 4.19 -28.60
N LYS A 68 11.51 3.82 -29.48
CA LYS A 68 10.14 4.34 -29.46
C LYS A 68 9.43 4.03 -28.15
N ALA A 69 9.51 2.78 -27.65
CA ALA A 69 8.90 2.39 -26.39
C ALA A 69 9.44 3.19 -25.19
N VAL A 70 10.76 3.42 -25.14
CA VAL A 70 11.38 4.29 -24.12
C VAL A 70 10.86 5.73 -24.22
N HIS A 71 10.75 6.28 -25.43
CA HIS A 71 10.23 7.63 -25.64
C HIS A 71 8.76 7.75 -25.20
N ASP A 72 7.91 6.81 -25.60
CA ASP A 72 6.48 6.80 -25.26
C ASP A 72 6.29 6.67 -23.74
N HIS A 73 7.11 5.84 -23.08
CA HIS A 73 7.12 5.68 -21.61
C HIS A 73 7.54 6.96 -20.89
N ALA A 74 8.62 7.62 -21.35
CA ALA A 74 9.07 8.90 -20.79
C ALA A 74 8.01 10.01 -20.94
N THR A 75 7.34 10.06 -22.10
CA THR A 75 6.23 10.98 -22.37
C THR A 75 5.05 10.71 -21.45
N THR A 76 4.68 9.44 -21.25
CA THR A 76 3.61 9.07 -20.30
C THR A 76 3.94 9.47 -18.87
N CYS A 77 5.17 9.22 -18.41
CA CYS A 77 5.63 9.65 -17.09
C CYS A 77 5.55 11.18 -16.91
N ARG A 78 5.94 11.95 -17.94
CA ARG A 78 5.92 13.42 -17.90
C ARG A 78 4.50 13.98 -17.90
N ASP A 79 3.64 13.46 -18.77
CA ASP A 79 2.33 14.06 -19.02
C ASP A 79 1.27 13.56 -18.02
N TRP A 80 1.39 12.33 -17.52
CA TRP A 80 0.42 11.70 -16.62
C TRP A 80 0.94 11.42 -15.21
N GLY A 81 2.21 11.09 -15.05
CA GLY A 81 2.79 10.66 -13.76
C GLY A 81 2.34 9.28 -13.25
N PHE A 82 1.28 8.69 -13.84
CA PHE A 82 0.73 7.37 -13.50
C PHE A 82 0.23 6.66 -14.77
N PHE A 83 0.31 5.34 -14.79
CA PHE A 83 -0.11 4.49 -15.91
C PHE A 83 -0.34 3.05 -15.44
N ILE A 84 -1.04 2.27 -16.26
CA ILE A 84 -1.19 0.82 -16.10
C ILE A 84 -0.06 0.14 -16.87
N LEU A 85 0.61 -0.83 -16.25
CA LEU A 85 1.66 -1.61 -16.91
C LEU A 85 1.13 -3.00 -17.26
N VAL A 86 1.33 -3.44 -18.51
CA VAL A 86 0.97 -4.79 -18.99
C VAL A 86 2.20 -5.50 -19.54
N ASN A 87 2.13 -6.84 -19.67
CA ASN A 87 3.22 -7.69 -20.14
C ASN A 87 4.57 -7.45 -19.41
N HIS A 88 4.51 -7.12 -18.12
CA HIS A 88 5.67 -6.80 -17.28
C HIS A 88 6.56 -8.01 -16.91
N GLY A 89 6.17 -9.22 -17.33
CA GLY A 89 6.94 -10.44 -17.08
C GLY A 89 6.89 -10.97 -15.63
N VAL A 90 6.03 -10.41 -14.77
CA VAL A 90 5.79 -10.97 -13.42
C VAL A 90 4.77 -12.09 -13.57
N PRO A 91 5.08 -13.34 -13.15
CA PRO A 91 4.16 -14.45 -13.31
C PRO A 91 2.81 -14.22 -12.61
N GLU A 92 1.70 -14.54 -13.28
CA GLU A 92 0.36 -14.43 -12.70
C GLU A 92 0.19 -15.27 -11.44
N ARG A 93 0.82 -16.45 -11.41
CA ARG A 93 0.85 -17.32 -10.23
C ARG A 93 1.48 -16.62 -9.03
N LEU A 94 2.60 -15.91 -9.24
CA LEU A 94 3.28 -15.15 -8.19
C LEU A 94 2.35 -14.03 -7.66
N MET A 95 1.72 -13.26 -8.55
CA MET A 95 0.77 -12.22 -8.14
C MET A 95 -0.39 -12.83 -7.33
N SER A 96 -0.98 -13.93 -7.80
CA SER A 96 -2.09 -14.61 -7.14
C SER A 96 -1.71 -15.16 -5.76
N GLU A 97 -0.54 -15.80 -5.63
CA GLU A 97 -0.01 -16.28 -4.36
C GLU A 97 0.24 -15.13 -3.38
N MET A 98 0.72 -13.98 -3.87
CA MET A 98 0.94 -12.79 -3.04
C MET A 98 -0.39 -12.21 -2.54
N PHE A 99 -1.40 -12.08 -3.40
CA PHE A 99 -2.74 -11.64 -2.99
C PHE A 99 -3.33 -12.58 -1.93
N ARG A 100 -3.22 -13.91 -2.13
CA ARG A 100 -3.67 -14.89 -1.13
C ARG A 100 -2.93 -14.74 0.20
N ALA A 101 -1.60 -14.61 0.17
CA ALA A 101 -0.82 -14.40 1.39
C ALA A 101 -1.23 -13.13 2.15
N MET A 102 -1.58 -12.05 1.44
CA MET A 102 -2.07 -10.82 2.06
C MET A 102 -3.46 -10.99 2.67
N ILE A 103 -4.37 -11.69 1.98
CA ILE A 103 -5.70 -12.03 2.51
C ILE A 103 -5.56 -12.87 3.78
N ASP A 104 -4.74 -13.92 3.74
CA ASP A 104 -4.47 -14.80 4.87
C ASP A 104 -3.88 -14.01 6.06
N PHE A 105 -2.95 -13.08 5.81
CA PHE A 105 -2.39 -12.22 6.86
C PHE A 105 -3.45 -11.35 7.54
N PHE A 106 -4.29 -10.65 6.77
CA PHE A 106 -5.31 -9.77 7.35
C PHE A 106 -6.47 -10.53 8.01
N SER A 107 -6.61 -11.82 7.69
CA SER A 107 -7.56 -12.74 8.33
C SER A 107 -7.04 -13.30 9.67
N LEU A 108 -5.77 -13.08 10.02
CA LEU A 108 -5.23 -13.49 11.32
C LEU A 108 -5.90 -12.73 12.47
N PRO A 109 -5.94 -13.31 13.70
CA PRO A 109 -6.39 -12.61 14.89
C PRO A 109 -5.64 -11.28 15.10
N ASP A 110 -6.33 -10.27 15.61
CA ASP A 110 -5.72 -8.96 15.87
C ASP A 110 -4.52 -9.03 16.82
N SER A 111 -4.49 -9.99 17.75
CA SER A 111 -3.33 -10.23 18.62
C SER A 111 -2.08 -10.62 17.84
N GLU A 112 -2.23 -11.40 16.76
CA GLU A 112 -1.12 -11.78 15.88
C GLU A 112 -0.70 -10.60 14.99
N LYS A 113 -1.63 -9.80 14.49
CA LYS A 113 -1.27 -8.61 13.68
C LYS A 113 -0.60 -7.52 14.54
N LYS A 114 -1.07 -7.32 15.77
CA LYS A 114 -0.59 -6.28 16.69
C LYS A 114 0.87 -6.45 17.11
N GLN A 115 1.45 -7.65 17.00
CA GLN A 115 2.89 -7.85 17.22
C GLN A 115 3.76 -6.99 16.27
N TYR A 116 3.18 -6.56 15.15
CA TYR A 116 3.83 -5.71 14.14
C TYR A 116 3.40 -4.23 14.23
N GLU A 117 2.73 -3.80 15.30
CA GLU A 117 2.43 -2.38 15.52
C GLU A 117 3.73 -1.56 15.49
N ALA A 118 3.73 -0.47 14.71
CA ALA A 118 4.93 0.33 14.52
C ALA A 118 5.33 1.03 15.82
N LYS A 119 6.53 0.70 16.32
CA LYS A 119 7.17 1.33 17.48
C LYS A 119 8.08 2.47 17.04
N SER A 120 8.61 2.37 15.82
CA SER A 120 9.48 3.36 15.19
C SER A 120 9.19 3.47 13.69
N ALA A 121 9.46 4.64 13.11
CA ALA A 121 9.47 4.85 11.66
C ALA A 121 10.49 3.95 10.93
N SER A 122 11.49 3.41 11.63
CA SER A 122 12.52 2.51 11.07
C SER A 122 12.16 1.02 11.12
N ASP A 123 11.07 0.62 11.77
CA ASP A 123 10.77 -0.82 11.92
C ASP A 123 10.63 -1.53 10.57
N PRO A 124 11.25 -2.70 10.39
CA PRO A 124 11.26 -3.37 9.09
C PRO A 124 9.92 -4.01 8.71
N ILE A 125 9.07 -4.29 9.70
CA ILE A 125 7.72 -4.82 9.54
C ILE A 125 6.79 -3.93 10.36
N LYS A 126 5.75 -3.39 9.73
CA LYS A 126 4.77 -2.51 10.37
C LYS A 126 3.36 -2.88 9.93
N CYS A 127 2.45 -3.04 10.88
CA CYS A 127 1.03 -3.26 10.64
C CYS A 127 0.22 -2.29 11.50
N GLY A 128 -0.92 -1.83 10.98
CA GLY A 128 -1.84 -0.97 11.71
C GLY A 128 -2.75 -0.17 10.78
N ASN A 129 -3.28 0.91 11.33
CA ASN A 129 -4.11 1.87 10.63
C ASN A 129 -3.32 3.14 10.35
N PHE A 130 -3.72 3.82 9.28
CA PHE A 130 -3.01 5.00 8.82
C PHE A 130 -3.79 6.25 9.22
N ASN A 131 -3.19 7.05 10.10
CA ASN A 131 -3.75 8.33 10.51
C ASN A 131 -3.19 9.45 9.61
N VAL A 132 -4.08 10.30 9.08
CA VAL A 132 -3.75 11.43 8.22
C VAL A 132 -4.14 12.71 8.94
N THR A 133 -3.24 13.68 8.95
CA THR A 133 -3.51 15.04 9.44
C THR A 133 -3.64 15.99 8.27
N ASN A 134 -4.74 16.75 8.22
CA ASN A 134 -4.94 17.76 7.18
C ASN A 134 -4.18 19.07 7.51
N THR A 135 -4.21 20.02 6.58
CA THR A 135 -3.58 21.34 6.73
C THR A 135 -4.16 22.19 7.87
N SER A 136 -5.34 21.83 8.37
CA SER A 136 -6.01 22.46 9.52
C SER A 136 -5.73 21.72 10.84
N ASN A 137 -4.75 20.81 10.88
CA ASN A 137 -4.38 19.99 12.04
C ASN A 137 -5.47 19.05 12.55
N GLN A 138 -6.45 18.69 11.72
CA GLN A 138 -7.43 17.66 12.04
C GLN A 138 -6.91 16.30 11.63
N SER A 139 -6.99 15.33 12.53
CA SER A 139 -6.56 13.95 12.30
C SER A 139 -7.74 13.04 11.96
N PHE A 140 -7.55 12.18 10.97
CA PHE A 140 -8.53 11.19 10.54
C PHE A 140 -7.84 9.84 10.36
N THR A 141 -8.52 8.77 10.72
CA THR A 141 -8.06 7.41 10.42
C THR A 141 -8.60 7.02 9.06
N LEU A 142 -7.74 6.53 8.16
CA LEU A 142 -8.21 5.98 6.90
C LEU A 142 -8.99 4.69 7.15
N TRP A 143 -10.05 4.44 6.38
CA TRP A 143 -10.79 3.18 6.41
C TRP A 143 -10.00 2.05 5.73
N ARG A 144 -8.85 1.72 6.33
CA ARG A 144 -7.83 0.81 5.78
C ARG A 144 -6.92 0.31 6.89
N GLU A 145 -6.62 -0.98 6.85
CA GLU A 145 -5.44 -1.56 7.49
C GLU A 145 -4.29 -1.66 6.47
N TYR A 146 -3.06 -1.58 6.95
CA TYR A 146 -1.87 -1.77 6.12
C TYR A 146 -0.87 -2.75 6.74
N LEU A 147 -0.04 -3.32 5.88
CA LEU A 147 1.19 -4.01 6.21
C LEU A 147 2.29 -3.39 5.35
N LYS A 148 3.38 -2.95 5.97
CA LYS A 148 4.56 -2.40 5.31
C LYS A 148 5.77 -3.25 5.66
N LEU A 149 6.52 -3.65 4.63
CA LEU A 149 7.66 -4.54 4.72
C LEU A 149 8.88 -3.90 4.06
N TYR A 150 10.04 -3.99 4.69
CA TYR A 150 11.31 -3.78 4.01
C TYR A 150 11.72 -5.07 3.31
N VAL A 151 11.78 -5.03 1.98
CA VAL A 151 12.02 -6.22 1.15
C VAL A 151 13.41 -6.26 0.50
N HIS A 152 14.13 -5.14 0.53
CA HIS A 152 15.49 -5.01 0.01
C HIS A 152 16.29 -4.02 0.88
N PRO A 153 17.58 -4.25 1.17
CA PRO A 153 18.40 -5.39 0.73
C PRO A 153 18.07 -6.69 1.44
N ASN A 154 17.56 -6.62 2.67
CA ASN A 154 17.14 -7.78 3.45
C ASN A 154 15.63 -7.93 3.37
N PHE A 155 15.16 -9.16 3.15
CA PHE A 155 13.74 -9.45 3.10
C PHE A 155 13.19 -9.68 4.51
N HIS A 156 12.42 -8.71 5.00
CA HIS A 156 11.71 -8.80 6.28
C HIS A 156 10.25 -9.15 6.04
N CYS A 157 9.78 -10.18 6.74
CA CYS A 157 8.43 -10.71 6.59
C CYS A 157 7.87 -11.23 7.92
N PRO A 158 6.56 -11.14 8.14
CA PRO A 158 5.86 -11.81 9.22
C PRO A 158 6.15 -13.32 9.32
N HIS A 159 5.91 -13.90 10.49
CA HIS A 159 6.03 -15.36 10.68
C HIS A 159 4.83 -16.10 10.09
N GLN A 160 3.65 -15.47 10.10
CA GLN A 160 2.43 -15.97 9.47
C GLN A 160 1.89 -14.92 8.50
N PRO A 161 1.29 -15.32 7.37
CA PRO A 161 1.24 -16.69 6.84
C PRO A 161 2.58 -17.10 6.22
N GLN A 162 2.92 -18.39 6.30
CA GLN A 162 4.16 -18.92 5.72
C GLN A 162 4.28 -18.67 4.21
N LEU A 163 3.15 -18.63 3.49
CA LEU A 163 3.11 -18.35 2.05
C LEU A 163 3.84 -17.05 1.69
N LEU A 164 3.71 -16.00 2.52
CA LEU A 164 4.36 -14.71 2.30
C LEU A 164 5.90 -14.82 2.22
N ARG A 165 6.48 -15.83 2.89
CA ARG A 165 7.92 -16.10 2.85
C ARG A 165 8.35 -16.81 1.58
N TYR A 166 7.52 -17.73 1.07
CA TYR A 166 7.85 -18.55 -0.09
C TYR A 166 7.60 -17.82 -1.41
N THR A 167 6.58 -16.96 -1.45
CA THR A 167 6.19 -16.21 -2.64
C THR A 167 7.25 -15.20 -3.09
N THR A 168 8.20 -14.78 -2.24
CA THR A 168 9.26 -13.84 -2.62
C THR A 168 10.52 -14.48 -3.22
N PHE A 169 10.63 -15.82 -3.21
CA PHE A 169 11.77 -16.54 -3.78
C PHE A 169 11.49 -17.08 -5.19
N TYR A 170 10.80 -16.30 -6.03
CA TYR A 170 10.71 -16.67 -7.45
C TYR A 170 12.05 -16.34 -8.14
N PRO A 171 12.81 -17.35 -8.61
CA PRO A 171 14.17 -17.16 -9.13
C PRO A 171 14.20 -16.46 -10.51
N ASN A 172 13.06 -16.24 -11.15
CA ASN A 172 12.96 -15.86 -12.57
C ASN A 172 12.24 -14.53 -12.82
N ILE A 173 12.19 -13.59 -11.86
CA ILE A 173 11.76 -12.23 -12.20
C ILE A 173 12.86 -11.61 -13.07
N PRO A 174 12.59 -11.23 -14.33
CA PRO A 174 13.61 -10.65 -15.19
C PRO A 174 14.16 -9.39 -14.53
N ARG A 175 15.46 -9.40 -14.20
CA ARG A 175 16.16 -8.21 -13.74
C ARG A 175 16.56 -7.40 -14.96
N TYR A 176 15.66 -6.53 -15.41
CA TYR A 176 16.00 -5.56 -16.45
C TYR A 176 17.09 -4.64 -15.90
N LYS A 177 18.29 -4.74 -16.47
CA LYS A 177 19.33 -3.73 -16.29
C LYS A 177 19.00 -2.59 -17.24
N PHE A 178 18.59 -1.46 -16.70
CA PHE A 178 18.49 -0.21 -17.44
C PHE A 178 19.88 0.37 -17.69
#